data_AF-A0A2I4AMQ4-F1
#
_entry.id   AF-A0A2I4AMQ4-F1
#
_cell.length_a   1.000
_cell.length_b   1.000
_cell.length_c   1.000
_cell.angle_alpha   90.00
_cell.angle_beta   90.00
_cell.angle_gamma   90.00
#
_symmetry.space_group_name_H-M   'P 1'
#
loop_
_entity.id
_entity.type
_entity.pdbx_description
1 polymer ?
#
loop_
_entity_poly.entity_id
_entity_poly.type
_entity_poly.pdbx_seq_one_letter_code
_entity_poly.pdbx_strand_id
1 'polypeptide(L)'
;MRFRPSYKSRRGRVGVSLNGGSFILPRSLKGRFSKVSGMFSSLMTPEKRAVKRVTELSRNKSTYFGCLVQDYISFVQENRSCHTSGMDFLQTVRQFMTQTKAYLRQTSELDPPIESLIPEDQIDRVLEKAMHKCVLKPLKSVIEAILHDFQESSGAWRQLRENLALAKTKRPQEMGVDGAVPPDAVAIEKIRQKFVSMRKVYSPEKKVSLLLRVCKLIYTIMQDNSGRMFGADDFLPMLTYVVAQCDVPQLDAEIQYMMELLDPTLLQGEGGYYLTSAYGAMALIKNFQEEQAARVLSSEVRNTLHQWHRRRTTPRSAPSVDDFQVSHLS
;
A
#
# COMPACT_ATOMS: atom_id res chain seq x y z
N MET A 1 51.71 12.57 50.73
CA MET A 1 50.94 11.45 50.17
C MET A 1 50.66 11.73 48.69
N ARG A 2 51.10 10.82 47.80
CA ARG A 2 50.54 10.39 46.48
C ARG A 2 49.48 11.29 45.81
N PHE A 3 49.49 11.64 44.51
CA PHE A 3 50.32 11.34 43.33
C PHE A 3 50.06 12.43 42.25
N ARG A 4 51.17 12.84 41.61
CA ARG A 4 51.46 13.40 40.27
C ARG A 4 50.40 14.07 39.36
N PRO A 5 50.82 15.12 38.61
CA PRO A 5 50.02 15.84 37.62
C PRO A 5 50.23 15.37 36.16
N SER A 6 49.28 15.81 35.33
CA SER A 6 49.22 15.74 33.86
C SER A 6 50.38 16.49 33.18
N TYR A 7 50.95 15.92 32.11
CA TYR A 7 51.72 16.67 31.11
C TYR A 7 51.52 16.16 29.68
N LYS A 8 51.30 17.13 28.80
CA LYS A 8 51.10 17.04 27.35
C LYS A 8 52.38 16.61 26.62
N SER A 9 52.23 15.98 25.46
CA SER A 9 53.23 16.03 24.39
C SER A 9 52.60 16.43 23.05
N ARG A 10 53.32 17.27 22.32
CA ARG A 10 53.03 17.92 21.04
C ARG A 10 53.72 17.17 19.89
N ARG A 11 53.32 17.53 18.66
CA ARG A 11 53.94 17.32 17.32
C ARG A 11 53.45 16.05 16.61
N GLY A 12 53.19 16.06 15.30
CA GLY A 12 53.33 17.07 14.26
C GLY A 12 52.62 16.60 12.98
N ARG A 13 52.20 17.55 12.15
CA ARG A 13 51.65 17.29 10.80
C ARG A 13 52.75 16.74 9.89
N VAL A 14 52.47 15.65 9.20
CA VAL A 14 53.09 15.30 7.92
C VAL A 14 51.96 14.90 6.98
N GLY A 15 51.77 15.70 5.93
CA GLY A 15 50.90 15.33 4.81
C GLY A 15 51.67 14.41 3.86
N VAL A 16 51.01 13.35 3.40
CA VAL A 16 51.45 12.55 2.25
C VAL A 16 50.23 12.32 1.37
N SER A 17 50.34 12.83 0.15
CA SER A 17 49.44 12.57 -0.97
C SER A 17 49.59 11.11 -1.41
N LEU A 18 48.49 10.41 -1.71
CA LEU A 18 48.54 9.12 -2.38
C LEU A 18 47.60 9.08 -3.58
N ASN A 19 48.28 8.95 -4.72
CA ASN A 19 47.80 8.68 -6.06
C ASN A 19 46.91 7.44 -6.14
N GLY A 20 46.13 7.40 -7.22
CA GLY A 20 45.29 6.27 -7.61
C GLY A 20 46.05 4.94 -7.67
N GLY A 21 45.39 3.91 -7.14
CA GLY A 21 45.75 2.51 -7.30
C GLY A 21 44.47 1.71 -7.53
N SER A 22 44.39 1.08 -8.70
CA SER A 22 43.33 0.15 -9.06
C SER A 22 43.30 -1.02 -8.07
N PHE A 23 42.19 -1.18 -7.35
CA PHE A 23 41.96 -2.36 -6.52
C PHE A 23 41.73 -3.58 -7.43
N ILE A 24 42.76 -4.39 -7.61
CA ILE A 24 42.65 -5.73 -8.20
C ILE A 24 42.16 -6.68 -7.10
N LEU A 25 40.89 -7.09 -7.17
CA LEU A 25 40.36 -8.17 -6.33
C LEU A 25 41.02 -9.51 -6.69
N PRO A 26 41.56 -10.29 -5.74
CA PRO A 26 42.05 -11.63 -6.02
C PRO A 26 40.91 -12.56 -6.41
N ARG A 27 41.08 -13.25 -7.55
CA ARG A 27 40.14 -14.19 -8.18
C ARG A 27 40.07 -15.57 -7.48
N SER A 28 40.01 -15.61 -6.15
CA SER A 28 40.00 -16.88 -5.40
C SER A 28 39.04 -16.90 -4.21
N LEU A 29 37.76 -16.60 -4.44
CA LEU A 29 36.64 -17.04 -3.59
C LEU A 29 35.45 -17.39 -4.49
N LYS A 30 35.65 -18.34 -5.41
CA LYS A 30 34.58 -18.94 -6.21
C LYS A 30 34.45 -20.40 -5.81
N GLY A 31 33.84 -20.63 -4.65
CA GLY A 31 33.59 -21.96 -4.13
C GLY A 31 32.68 -21.94 -2.91
N ARG A 32 31.48 -22.53 -3.07
CA ARG A 32 30.52 -22.91 -2.02
C ARG A 32 29.89 -21.79 -1.16
N PHE A 33 28.87 -21.14 -1.73
CA PHE A 33 27.73 -20.64 -0.95
C PHE A 33 26.38 -21.20 -1.40
N SER A 34 26.36 -22.33 -2.11
CA SER A 34 25.13 -23.07 -2.44
C SER A 34 24.97 -24.26 -1.49
N LYS A 35 24.47 -24.05 -0.27
CA LYS A 35 23.80 -25.06 0.61
C LYS A 35 23.60 -24.58 2.06
N VAL A 36 23.05 -23.39 2.29
CA VAL A 36 22.56 -23.01 3.64
C VAL A 36 21.05 -22.73 3.67
N SER A 37 20.35 -22.79 2.52
CA SER A 37 18.89 -22.58 2.48
C SER A 37 18.07 -23.70 3.17
N GLY A 38 18.67 -24.85 3.46
CA GLY A 38 17.96 -26.03 3.99
C GLY A 38 17.67 -25.99 5.49
N MET A 39 18.43 -25.23 6.29
CA MET A 39 18.26 -25.20 7.76
C MET A 39 17.29 -24.10 8.24
N PHE A 40 16.98 -23.10 7.41
CA PHE A 40 16.06 -22.01 7.78
C PHE A 40 14.57 -22.35 7.60
N SER A 41 14.23 -23.47 6.97
CA SER A 41 12.84 -23.92 6.79
C SER A 41 12.18 -24.32 8.12
N SER A 42 12.96 -24.79 9.09
CA SER A 42 12.50 -25.20 10.42
C SER A 42 12.03 -24.02 11.30
N LEU A 43 12.52 -22.80 11.05
CA LEU A 43 12.20 -21.60 11.84
C LEU A 43 10.98 -20.81 11.30
N MET A 44 10.38 -21.25 10.19
CA MET A 44 9.24 -20.56 9.60
C MET A 44 7.92 -21.02 10.18
N THR A 45 7.03 -20.06 10.49
CA THR A 45 5.65 -20.37 10.86
C THR A 45 4.96 -21.14 9.73
N PRO A 46 3.99 -22.02 10.05
CA PRO A 46 3.24 -22.77 9.05
C PRO A 46 2.66 -21.88 7.94
N GLU A 47 2.08 -20.73 8.30
CA GLU A 47 1.61 -19.71 7.36
C GLU A 47 2.70 -19.22 6.39
N LYS A 48 3.90 -18.88 6.90
CA LYS A 48 5.00 -18.39 6.06
C LYS A 48 5.48 -19.48 5.10
N ARG A 49 5.47 -20.75 5.52
CA ARG A 49 5.78 -21.90 4.67
C ARG A 49 4.74 -22.07 3.56
N ALA A 50 3.45 -22.00 3.89
CA ALA A 50 2.38 -22.08 2.91
C ALA A 50 2.44 -20.94 1.88
N VAL A 51 2.58 -19.68 2.32
CA VAL A 51 2.77 -18.54 1.41
C VAL A 51 3.99 -18.74 0.51
N LYS A 52 5.11 -19.21 1.06
CA LYS A 52 6.33 -19.48 0.29
C LYS A 52 6.08 -20.54 -0.79
N ARG A 53 5.39 -21.63 -0.44
CA ARG A 53 5.07 -22.72 -1.35
C ARG A 53 4.19 -22.29 -2.52
N VAL A 54 3.11 -21.55 -2.24
CA VAL A 54 2.25 -20.97 -3.29
C VAL A 54 3.07 -19.99 -4.16
N THR A 55 3.94 -19.18 -3.56
CA THR A 55 4.81 -18.28 -4.34
C THR A 55 5.78 -19.06 -5.25
N GLU A 56 6.28 -20.21 -4.82
CA GLU A 56 7.15 -21.07 -5.64
C GLU A 56 6.36 -21.72 -6.78
N LEU A 57 5.16 -22.23 -6.51
CA LEU A 57 4.26 -22.78 -7.52
C LEU A 57 3.93 -21.73 -8.60
N SER A 58 3.69 -20.47 -8.19
CA SER A 58 3.36 -19.36 -9.13
C SER A 58 4.46 -19.03 -10.13
N ARG A 59 5.69 -19.53 -9.90
CA ARG A 59 6.85 -19.33 -10.78
C ARG A 59 7.11 -20.55 -11.66
N ASN A 60 6.44 -21.67 -11.39
CA ASN A 60 6.65 -22.91 -12.11
C ASN A 60 5.70 -23.01 -13.31
N LYS A 61 6.17 -22.59 -14.49
CA LYS A 61 5.42 -22.70 -15.77
C LYS A 61 5.12 -24.14 -16.22
N SER A 62 5.54 -25.17 -15.48
CA SER A 62 5.09 -26.55 -15.75
C SER A 62 3.74 -26.88 -15.11
N THR A 63 3.18 -25.97 -14.31
CA THR A 63 1.93 -26.14 -13.57
C THR A 63 0.89 -25.18 -14.09
N TYR A 64 -0.41 -25.53 -14.02
CA TYR A 64 -1.45 -24.65 -14.55
C TYR A 64 -1.49 -23.34 -13.74
N PHE A 65 -1.40 -23.42 -12.40
CA PHE A 65 -1.33 -22.22 -11.57
C PHE A 65 -0.14 -21.32 -11.93
N GLY A 66 1.03 -21.92 -12.15
CA GLY A 66 2.23 -21.18 -12.53
C GLY A 66 2.10 -20.49 -13.88
N CYS A 67 1.55 -21.17 -14.91
CA CYS A 67 1.24 -20.53 -16.19
C CYS A 67 0.24 -19.38 -16.00
N LEU A 68 -0.90 -19.64 -15.36
CA LEU A 68 -1.97 -18.66 -15.15
C LEU A 68 -1.45 -17.35 -14.52
N VAL A 69 -0.63 -17.45 -13.47
CA VAL A 69 -0.06 -16.26 -12.81
C VAL A 69 0.98 -15.56 -13.68
N GLN A 70 1.88 -16.30 -14.32
CA GLN A 70 2.95 -15.69 -15.13
C GLN A 70 2.39 -15.03 -16.40
N ASP A 71 1.41 -15.65 -17.04
CA ASP A 71 0.80 -15.15 -18.28
C ASP A 71 -0.01 -13.88 -17.97
N TYR A 72 -0.76 -13.85 -16.87
CA TYR A 72 -1.45 -12.65 -16.42
C TYR A 72 -0.49 -11.49 -16.10
N ILE A 73 0.62 -11.75 -15.40
CA ILE A 73 1.63 -10.72 -15.11
C ILE A 73 2.22 -10.16 -16.41
N SER A 74 2.55 -11.04 -17.36
CA SER A 74 3.11 -10.64 -18.66
C SER A 74 2.09 -9.81 -19.44
N PHE A 75 0.83 -10.26 -19.49
CA PHE A 75 -0.27 -9.54 -20.12
C PHE A 75 -0.42 -8.12 -19.57
N VAL A 76 -0.48 -7.94 -18.24
CA VAL A 76 -0.61 -6.60 -17.63
C VAL A 76 0.62 -5.72 -17.88
N GLN A 77 1.81 -6.31 -17.96
CA GLN A 77 3.05 -5.58 -18.24
C GLN A 77 3.08 -5.04 -19.68
N GLU A 78 2.58 -5.83 -20.63
CA GLU A 78 2.55 -5.54 -22.06
C GLU A 78 1.35 -4.67 -22.47
N ASN A 79 0.19 -4.84 -21.83
CA ASN A 79 -1.08 -4.22 -22.23
C ASN A 79 -1.55 -3.20 -21.19
N ARG A 80 -0.84 -2.07 -21.09
CA ARG A 80 -1.11 -1.03 -20.06
C ARG A 80 -2.39 -0.21 -20.31
N SER A 81 -2.93 -0.24 -21.53
CA SER A 81 -4.04 0.61 -21.98
C SER A 81 -5.33 -0.16 -22.30
N CYS A 82 -5.50 -1.39 -21.80
CA CYS A 82 -6.68 -2.21 -22.09
C CYS A 82 -7.91 -1.88 -21.22
N HIS A 83 -7.82 -0.88 -20.33
CA HIS A 83 -8.88 -0.51 -19.41
C HIS A 83 -9.38 0.91 -19.64
N THR A 84 -10.66 1.13 -19.35
CA THR A 84 -11.34 2.43 -19.48
C THR A 84 -10.97 3.41 -18.37
N SER A 85 -10.62 2.91 -17.18
CA SER A 85 -10.20 3.73 -16.05
C SER A 85 -9.25 2.98 -15.11
N GLY A 86 -8.54 3.72 -14.25
CA GLY A 86 -7.71 3.13 -13.21
C GLY A 86 -8.50 2.28 -12.20
N MET A 87 -9.76 2.64 -11.94
CA MET A 87 -10.65 1.83 -11.10
C MET A 87 -10.99 0.50 -11.75
N ASP A 88 -11.37 0.50 -13.04
CA ASP A 88 -11.71 -0.72 -13.78
C ASP A 88 -10.51 -1.67 -13.83
N PHE A 89 -9.31 -1.14 -14.08
CA PHE A 89 -8.08 -1.90 -14.03
C PHE A 89 -7.84 -2.56 -12.67
N LEU A 90 -7.91 -1.81 -11.57
CA LEU A 90 -7.73 -2.36 -10.23
C LEU A 90 -8.77 -3.44 -9.90
N GLN A 91 -10.01 -3.27 -10.38
CA GLN A 91 -11.06 -4.28 -10.21
C GLN A 91 -10.76 -5.55 -10.99
N THR A 92 -10.23 -5.46 -12.21
CA THR A 92 -9.75 -6.65 -12.96
C THR A 92 -8.63 -7.37 -12.20
N VAL A 93 -7.67 -6.62 -11.63
CA VAL A 93 -6.59 -7.21 -10.80
C VAL A 93 -7.16 -7.91 -9.55
N ARG A 94 -8.13 -7.29 -8.86
CA ARG A 94 -8.82 -7.91 -7.71
C ARG A 94 -9.57 -9.18 -8.11
N GLN A 95 -10.28 -9.15 -9.23
CA GLN A 95 -11.03 -10.30 -9.74
C GLN A 95 -10.10 -11.46 -10.07
N PHE A 96 -8.99 -11.18 -10.77
CA PHE A 96 -7.97 -12.18 -11.06
C PHE A 96 -7.43 -12.83 -9.77
N MET A 97 -7.05 -12.03 -8.77
CA MET A 97 -6.60 -12.56 -7.48
C MET A 97 -7.67 -13.41 -6.78
N THR A 98 -8.93 -12.99 -6.81
CA THR A 98 -10.04 -13.74 -6.18
C THR A 98 -10.28 -15.08 -6.87
N GLN A 99 -10.34 -15.12 -8.20
CA GLN A 99 -10.53 -16.36 -8.96
C GLN A 99 -9.33 -17.30 -8.80
N THR A 100 -8.12 -16.75 -8.86
CA THR A 100 -6.90 -17.54 -8.66
C THR A 100 -6.81 -18.09 -7.23
N LYS A 101 -7.23 -17.32 -6.22
CA LYS A 101 -7.37 -17.78 -4.83
C LYS A 101 -8.38 -18.93 -4.73
N ALA A 102 -9.54 -18.83 -5.39
CA ALA A 102 -10.55 -19.89 -5.40
C ALA A 102 -10.04 -21.17 -6.04
N TYR A 103 -9.33 -21.07 -7.17
CA TYR A 103 -8.66 -22.21 -7.81
C TYR A 103 -7.68 -22.91 -6.87
N LEU A 104 -6.85 -22.16 -6.14
CA LEU A 104 -5.87 -22.72 -5.21
C LEU A 104 -6.50 -23.49 -4.03
N ARG A 105 -7.77 -23.24 -3.68
CA ARG A 105 -8.48 -24.01 -2.65
C ARG A 105 -8.90 -25.39 -3.13
N GLN A 106 -8.94 -25.62 -4.44
CA GLN A 106 -9.45 -26.84 -5.05
C GLN A 106 -8.37 -27.62 -5.81
N THR A 107 -7.19 -27.03 -5.98
CA THR A 107 -6.11 -27.62 -6.77
C THR A 107 -5.43 -28.78 -6.05
N SER A 108 -5.03 -29.80 -6.82
CA SER A 108 -4.14 -30.88 -6.39
C SER A 108 -2.67 -30.59 -6.68
N GLU A 109 -2.33 -29.42 -7.25
CA GLU A 109 -0.94 -29.04 -7.60
C GLU A 109 -0.06 -28.73 -6.37
N LEU A 110 -0.68 -28.50 -5.21
CA LEU A 110 0.04 -28.28 -3.96
C LEU A 110 0.30 -29.61 -3.26
N ASP A 111 1.57 -30.04 -3.22
CA ASP A 111 1.97 -31.30 -2.55
C ASP A 111 2.97 -31.12 -1.39
N PRO A 112 2.54 -31.09 -0.11
CA PRO A 112 1.25 -31.57 0.34
C PRO A 112 0.18 -30.48 0.23
N PRO A 113 -1.12 -30.86 0.29
CA PRO A 113 -2.24 -29.94 0.22
C PRO A 113 -2.14 -28.82 1.26
N ILE A 114 -2.71 -27.65 0.98
CA ILE A 114 -2.58 -26.49 1.89
C ILE A 114 -3.24 -26.74 3.26
N GLU A 115 -4.31 -27.53 3.28
CA GLU A 115 -5.04 -28.01 4.46
C GLU A 115 -4.15 -28.80 5.41
N SER A 116 -3.13 -29.48 4.89
CA SER A 116 -2.14 -30.19 5.72
C SER A 116 -1.12 -29.26 6.38
N LEU A 117 -0.97 -28.04 5.85
CA LEU A 117 0.05 -27.10 6.28
C LEU A 117 -0.45 -26.12 7.32
N ILE A 118 -1.74 -25.76 7.29
CA ILE A 118 -2.35 -24.74 8.14
C ILE A 118 -3.81 -25.08 8.49
N PRO A 119 -4.33 -24.58 9.62
CA PRO A 119 -5.75 -24.73 9.97
C PRO A 119 -6.69 -24.14 8.91
N GLU A 120 -7.85 -24.78 8.73
CA GLU A 120 -8.82 -24.44 7.69
C GLU A 120 -9.31 -22.97 7.76
N ASP A 121 -9.52 -22.45 8.97
CA ASP A 121 -9.91 -21.07 9.24
C ASP A 121 -8.86 -20.04 8.81
N GLN A 122 -7.61 -20.46 8.61
CA GLN A 122 -6.50 -19.60 8.20
C GLN A 122 -6.19 -19.66 6.71
N ILE A 123 -6.73 -20.66 5.98
CA ILE A 123 -6.40 -20.91 4.57
C ILE A 123 -6.68 -19.67 3.72
N ASP A 124 -7.87 -19.08 3.83
CA ASP A 124 -8.25 -17.95 2.98
C ASP A 124 -7.29 -16.76 3.17
N ARG A 125 -6.99 -16.41 4.44
CA ARG A 125 -6.04 -15.35 4.79
C ARG A 125 -4.63 -15.63 4.26
N VAL A 126 -4.19 -16.88 4.30
CA VAL A 126 -2.87 -17.27 3.80
C VAL A 126 -2.80 -17.20 2.27
N LEU A 127 -3.84 -17.67 1.59
CA LEU A 127 -3.93 -17.58 0.13
C LEU A 127 -4.01 -16.12 -0.33
N GLU A 128 -4.76 -15.27 0.37
CA GLU A 128 -4.82 -13.83 0.11
C GLU A 128 -3.42 -13.18 0.21
N LYS A 129 -2.66 -13.50 1.27
CA LYS A 129 -1.26 -13.06 1.42
C LYS A 129 -0.36 -13.60 0.29
N ALA A 130 -0.62 -14.81 -0.19
CA ALA A 130 0.09 -15.39 -1.32
C ALA A 130 -0.21 -14.62 -2.61
N MET A 131 -1.48 -14.27 -2.89
CA MET A 131 -1.89 -13.45 -4.04
C MET A 131 -1.19 -12.09 -4.04
N HIS A 132 -1.10 -11.43 -2.89
CA HIS A 132 -0.34 -10.17 -2.82
C HIS A 132 1.12 -10.38 -3.20
N LYS A 133 1.72 -11.51 -2.85
CA LYS A 133 3.14 -11.80 -3.06
C LYS A 133 3.46 -12.27 -4.49
N CYS A 134 2.59 -13.06 -5.11
CA CYS A 134 2.81 -13.57 -6.47
C CYS A 134 2.23 -12.66 -7.55
N VAL A 135 1.19 -11.86 -7.27
CA VAL A 135 0.55 -10.97 -8.25
C VAL A 135 0.88 -9.50 -8.00
N LEU A 136 0.51 -8.96 -6.83
CA LEU A 136 0.64 -7.51 -6.58
C LEU A 136 2.09 -7.05 -6.46
N LYS A 137 2.95 -7.86 -5.85
CA LYS A 137 4.36 -7.51 -5.68
C LYS A 137 5.09 -7.30 -7.02
N PRO A 138 5.03 -8.22 -8.01
CA PRO A 138 5.65 -7.98 -9.32
C PRO A 138 4.94 -6.89 -10.14
N LEU A 139 3.63 -6.70 -9.96
CA LEU A 139 2.87 -5.69 -10.71
C LEU A 139 2.90 -4.28 -10.09
N LYS A 140 3.42 -4.11 -8.87
CA LYS A 140 3.35 -2.86 -8.10
C LYS A 140 3.72 -1.62 -8.93
N SER A 141 4.90 -1.62 -9.55
CA SER A 141 5.38 -0.45 -10.31
C SER A 141 4.58 -0.21 -11.59
N VAL A 142 4.03 -1.27 -12.18
CA VAL A 142 3.18 -1.17 -13.38
C VAL A 142 1.82 -0.59 -13.01
N ILE A 143 1.24 -1.05 -11.90
CA ILE A 143 -0.01 -0.49 -11.37
C ILE A 143 0.17 0.99 -11.05
N GLU A 144 1.26 1.37 -10.38
CA GLU A 144 1.57 2.77 -10.09
C GLU A 144 1.68 3.63 -11.36
N ALA A 145 2.32 3.10 -12.41
CA ALA A 145 2.44 3.79 -13.69
C ALA A 145 1.07 3.95 -14.36
N ILE A 146 0.29 2.86 -14.50
CA ILE A 146 -1.03 2.89 -15.14
C ILE A 146 -1.97 3.88 -14.44
N LEU A 147 -2.02 3.86 -13.10
CA LEU A 147 -2.87 4.79 -12.35
C LEU A 147 -2.45 6.25 -12.57
N HIS A 148 -1.14 6.50 -12.58
CA HIS A 148 -0.61 7.83 -12.86
C HIS A 148 -0.95 8.30 -14.28
N ASP A 149 -0.79 7.43 -15.28
CA ASP A 149 -1.10 7.73 -16.69
C ASP A 149 -2.59 8.10 -16.86
N PHE A 150 -3.51 7.40 -16.18
CA PHE A 150 -4.93 7.77 -16.14
C PHE A 150 -5.17 9.13 -15.47
N GLN A 151 -4.47 9.43 -14.38
CA GLN A 151 -4.61 10.72 -13.68
C GLN A 151 -4.02 11.88 -14.50
N GLU A 152 -2.93 11.66 -15.23
CA GLU A 152 -2.33 12.67 -16.09
C GLU A 152 -3.17 12.94 -17.33
N SER A 153 -3.58 11.89 -18.04
CA SER A 153 -4.40 12.01 -19.26
C SER A 153 -5.75 12.67 -19.02
N SER A 154 -6.37 12.42 -17.87
CA SER A 154 -7.64 13.07 -17.47
C SER A 154 -7.46 14.49 -16.92
N GLY A 155 -6.23 14.96 -16.69
CA GLY A 155 -5.94 16.23 -16.03
C GLY A 155 -6.20 16.24 -14.52
N ALA A 156 -6.75 15.16 -13.95
CA ALA A 156 -7.06 15.04 -12.53
C ALA A 156 -5.83 15.22 -11.63
N TRP A 157 -4.64 14.80 -12.11
CA TRP A 157 -3.38 14.99 -11.40
C TRP A 157 -3.04 16.46 -11.18
N ARG A 158 -3.19 17.29 -12.23
CA ARG A 158 -2.90 18.73 -12.15
C ARG A 158 -3.86 19.42 -11.20
N GLN A 159 -5.16 19.16 -11.37
CA GLN A 159 -6.21 19.70 -10.50
C GLN A 159 -5.98 19.36 -9.03
N LEU A 160 -5.63 18.10 -8.73
CA LEU A 160 -5.35 17.67 -7.35
C LEU A 160 -4.18 18.45 -6.73
N ARG A 161 -3.12 18.72 -7.50
CA ARG A 161 -1.96 19.48 -7.00
C ARG A 161 -2.32 20.93 -6.71
N GLU A 162 -3.09 21.57 -7.58
CA GLU A 162 -3.58 22.94 -7.37
C GLU A 162 -4.48 23.02 -6.14
N ASN A 163 -5.39 22.08 -5.98
CA ASN A 163 -6.27 22.03 -4.82
C ASN A 163 -5.53 21.74 -3.51
N LEU A 164 -4.53 20.85 -3.53
CA LEU A 164 -3.66 20.61 -2.37
C LEU A 164 -2.91 21.88 -1.98
N ALA A 165 -2.35 22.61 -2.95
CA ALA A 165 -1.67 23.87 -2.71
C ALA A 165 -2.61 24.90 -2.07
N LEU A 166 -3.83 25.02 -2.57
CA LEU A 166 -4.85 25.91 -2.01
C LEU A 166 -5.26 25.49 -0.60
N ALA A 167 -5.61 24.22 -0.38
CA ALA A 167 -6.03 23.69 0.92
C ALA A 167 -4.93 23.84 1.99
N LYS A 168 -3.66 23.73 1.60
CA LYS A 168 -2.51 23.90 2.50
C LYS A 168 -2.38 25.32 3.07
N THR A 169 -2.94 26.33 2.39
CA THR A 169 -2.94 27.73 2.88
C THR A 169 -3.98 27.99 3.98
N LYS A 170 -4.95 27.09 4.15
CA LYS A 170 -6.07 27.27 5.07
C LYS A 170 -5.68 26.96 6.51
N ARG A 171 -6.28 27.70 7.44
CA ARG A 171 -6.19 27.41 8.87
C ARG A 171 -7.09 26.21 9.21
N PRO A 172 -6.80 25.46 10.29
CA PRO A 172 -7.64 24.36 10.73
C PRO A 172 -9.13 24.73 10.87
N GLN A 173 -9.43 25.91 11.41
CA GLN A 173 -10.82 26.37 11.62
C GLN A 173 -11.57 26.59 10.30
N GLU A 174 -10.88 27.07 9.26
CA GLU A 174 -11.46 27.22 7.91
C GLU A 174 -11.78 25.86 7.27
N MET A 175 -11.13 24.79 7.74
CA MET A 175 -11.38 23.41 7.32
C MET A 175 -12.41 22.70 8.21
N GLY A 176 -13.03 23.39 9.18
CA GLY A 176 -14.01 22.83 10.11
C GLY A 176 -13.42 22.14 11.33
N VAL A 177 -12.12 22.35 11.63
CA VAL A 177 -11.50 21.84 12.85
C VAL A 177 -11.81 22.78 14.02
N ASP A 178 -12.67 22.34 14.94
CA ASP A 178 -13.08 23.11 16.11
C ASP A 178 -12.63 22.47 17.43
N GLY A 179 -12.03 23.28 18.32
CA GLY A 179 -11.60 22.87 19.66
C GLY A 179 -10.48 21.82 19.75
N ALA A 180 -9.89 21.40 18.62
CA ALA A 180 -8.76 20.46 18.58
C ALA A 180 -7.44 21.18 18.26
N VAL A 181 -6.37 20.77 18.95
CA VAL A 181 -5.02 21.24 18.61
C VAL A 181 -4.56 20.56 17.31
N PRO A 182 -4.18 21.31 16.27
CA PRO A 182 -3.67 20.72 15.04
C PRO A 182 -2.25 20.16 15.25
N PRO A 183 -1.84 19.14 14.48
CA PRO A 183 -0.44 18.67 14.49
C PRO A 183 0.55 19.78 14.15
N ASP A 184 1.65 19.82 14.91
CA ASP A 184 2.78 20.70 14.63
C ASP A 184 3.59 20.24 13.40
N ALA A 185 4.56 21.05 12.97
CA ALA A 185 5.36 20.75 11.79
C ALA A 185 6.12 19.42 11.87
N VAL A 186 6.55 19.01 13.06
CA VAL A 186 7.29 17.75 13.28
C VAL A 186 6.34 16.55 13.14
N ALA A 187 5.14 16.65 13.69
CA ALA A 187 4.11 15.65 13.54
C ALA A 187 3.63 15.53 12.09
N ILE A 188 3.43 16.66 11.39
CA ILE A 188 3.11 16.68 9.96
C ILE A 188 4.21 15.97 9.16
N GLU A 189 5.49 16.27 9.41
CA GLU A 189 6.59 15.61 8.71
C GLU A 189 6.60 14.09 8.96
N LYS A 190 6.37 13.67 10.21
CA LYS A 190 6.27 12.26 10.59
C LYS A 190 5.12 11.55 9.88
N ILE A 191 3.98 12.21 9.72
CA ILE A 191 2.81 11.68 9.01
C ILE A 191 3.11 11.61 7.50
N ARG A 192 3.70 12.68 6.93
CA ARG A 192 4.12 12.72 5.52
C ARG A 192 5.05 11.57 5.18
N GLN A 193 6.04 11.29 6.02
CA GLN A 193 6.95 10.15 5.84
C GLN A 193 6.22 8.80 5.85
N LYS A 194 5.16 8.65 6.65
CA LYS A 194 4.32 7.44 6.64
C LYS A 194 3.58 7.29 5.31
N PHE A 195 2.97 8.36 4.79
CA PHE A 195 2.33 8.35 3.46
C PHE A 195 3.34 8.04 2.35
N VAL A 196 4.52 8.67 2.35
CA VAL A 196 5.58 8.35 1.38
C VAL A 196 6.05 6.89 1.50
N SER A 197 6.16 6.36 2.72
CA SER A 197 6.53 4.96 2.93
C SER A 197 5.46 3.97 2.46
N MET A 198 4.18 4.35 2.51
CA MET A 198 3.05 3.54 2.05
C MET A 198 3.18 3.16 0.57
N ARG A 199 3.69 4.10 -0.24
CA ARG A 199 4.01 3.87 -1.66
C ARG A 199 4.97 2.72 -1.88
N LYS A 200 5.88 2.42 -0.94
CA LYS A 200 6.85 1.31 -1.09
C LYS A 200 6.24 -0.06 -0.80
N VAL A 201 5.05 -0.10 -0.19
CA VAL A 201 4.36 -1.34 0.18
C VAL A 201 3.51 -1.83 -0.98
N TYR A 202 3.45 -3.14 -1.23
CA TYR A 202 2.57 -3.72 -2.28
C TYR A 202 1.29 -4.35 -1.71
N SER A 203 1.28 -4.71 -0.42
CA SER A 203 0.12 -5.38 0.19
C SER A 203 -0.91 -4.33 0.66
N PRO A 204 -2.16 -4.36 0.16
CA PRO A 204 -3.19 -3.41 0.57
C PRO A 204 -3.47 -3.47 2.08
N GLU A 205 -3.49 -4.66 2.69
CA GLU A 205 -3.65 -4.84 4.14
C GLU A 205 -2.55 -4.14 4.95
N LYS A 206 -1.29 -4.22 4.48
CA LYS A 206 -0.18 -3.52 5.12
C LYS A 206 -0.24 -2.00 4.93
N LYS A 207 -0.76 -1.53 3.80
CA LYS A 207 -1.01 -0.09 3.57
C LYS A 207 -2.12 0.41 4.51
N VAL A 208 -3.21 -0.35 4.68
CA VAL A 208 -4.26 -0.03 5.67
C VAL A 208 -3.68 0.00 7.09
N SER A 209 -2.80 -0.94 7.45
CA SER A 209 -2.11 -0.92 8.74
C SER A 209 -1.19 0.30 8.94
N LEU A 210 -0.64 0.88 7.86
CA LEU A 210 0.09 2.16 7.92
C LEU A 210 -0.89 3.32 8.11
N LEU A 211 -2.01 3.32 7.40
CA LEU A 211 -3.07 4.33 7.53
C LEU A 211 -3.63 4.37 8.95
N LEU A 212 -3.93 3.21 9.55
CA LEU A 212 -4.36 3.10 10.94
C LEU A 212 -3.38 3.76 11.92
N ARG A 213 -2.07 3.58 11.70
CA ARG A 213 -1.04 4.23 12.52
C ARG A 213 -0.98 5.73 12.33
N VAL A 214 -1.31 6.24 11.15
CA VAL A 214 -1.47 7.68 10.91
C VAL A 214 -2.70 8.20 11.65
N CYS A 215 -3.87 7.55 11.49
CA CYS A 215 -5.11 7.98 12.14
C CYS A 215 -4.99 7.99 13.67
N LYS A 216 -4.37 6.95 14.26
CA LYS A 216 -4.10 6.90 15.71
C LYS A 216 -3.21 8.05 16.16
N LEU A 217 -2.17 8.38 15.40
CA LEU A 217 -1.30 9.53 15.70
C LEU A 217 -2.08 10.85 15.66
N ILE A 218 -2.96 11.04 14.68
CA ILE A 218 -3.81 12.23 14.58
C ILE A 218 -4.74 12.31 15.80
N TYR A 219 -5.40 11.22 16.18
CA TYR A 219 -6.27 11.20 17.36
C TYR A 219 -5.52 11.51 18.65
N THR A 220 -4.33 10.93 18.86
CA THR A 220 -3.50 11.24 20.03
C THR A 220 -3.24 12.74 20.12
N ILE A 221 -2.83 13.37 19.01
CA ILE A 221 -2.57 14.81 18.98
C ILE A 221 -3.83 15.63 19.24
N MET A 222 -4.97 15.24 18.66
CA MET A 222 -6.23 15.94 18.90
C MET A 222 -6.63 15.88 20.38
N GLN A 223 -6.42 14.74 21.03
CA GLN A 223 -6.79 14.50 22.43
C GLN A 223 -5.79 15.11 23.43
N ASP A 224 -4.55 15.35 23.03
CA ASP A 224 -3.51 15.90 23.90
C ASP A 224 -3.95 17.27 24.46
N ASN A 225 -4.10 17.34 25.78
CA ASN A 225 -4.47 18.52 26.56
C ASN A 225 -5.83 19.16 26.21
N SER A 226 -6.69 18.47 25.46
CA SER A 226 -8.01 19.02 25.08
C SER A 226 -9.09 18.78 26.15
N GLY A 227 -8.97 17.72 26.95
CA GLY A 227 -10.01 17.28 27.89
C GLY A 227 -11.34 16.86 27.23
N ARG A 228 -11.42 16.86 25.89
CA ARG A 228 -12.60 16.61 25.08
C ARG A 228 -12.44 15.28 24.32
N MET A 229 -13.51 14.51 24.25
CA MET A 229 -13.58 13.36 23.34
C MET A 229 -13.96 13.83 21.93
N PHE A 230 -13.18 13.41 20.93
CA PHE A 230 -13.43 13.72 19.53
C PHE A 230 -14.10 12.55 18.82
N GLY A 231 -15.15 12.85 18.06
CA GLY A 231 -15.90 11.89 17.27
C GLY A 231 -15.51 11.89 15.79
N ALA A 232 -16.30 11.17 14.98
CA ALA A 232 -16.11 11.09 13.53
C ALA A 232 -16.22 12.46 12.83
N ASP A 233 -17.14 13.30 13.29
CA ASP A 233 -17.41 14.63 12.71
C ASP A 233 -16.25 15.61 12.96
N ASP A 234 -15.48 15.41 14.04
CA ASP A 234 -14.27 16.19 14.32
C ASP A 234 -13.05 15.64 13.55
N PHE A 235 -13.00 14.33 13.36
CA PHE A 235 -11.84 13.66 12.80
C PHE A 235 -11.66 13.89 11.31
N LEU A 236 -12.75 13.87 10.51
CA LEU A 236 -12.65 14.03 9.07
C LEU A 236 -12.10 15.43 8.65
N PRO A 237 -12.56 16.55 9.23
CA PRO A 237 -11.93 17.86 9.07
C PRO A 237 -10.43 17.86 9.39
N MET A 238 -10.04 17.27 10.53
CA MET A 238 -8.63 17.21 10.94
C MET A 238 -7.80 16.36 9.98
N LEU A 239 -8.31 15.20 9.57
CA LEU A 239 -7.65 14.33 8.60
C LEU A 239 -7.46 15.06 7.26
N THR A 240 -8.47 15.80 6.80
CA THR A 240 -8.41 16.58 5.56
C THR A 240 -7.35 17.67 5.65
N TYR A 241 -7.31 18.42 6.75
CA TYR A 241 -6.26 19.40 7.03
C TYR A 241 -4.87 18.74 7.02
N VAL A 242 -4.67 17.64 7.73
CA VAL A 242 -3.38 16.93 7.81
C VAL A 242 -2.93 16.42 6.44
N VAL A 243 -3.84 15.87 5.62
CA VAL A 243 -3.53 15.42 4.26
C VAL A 243 -3.07 16.59 3.39
N ALA A 244 -3.76 17.75 3.46
CA ALA A 244 -3.36 18.95 2.75
C ALA A 244 -1.98 19.46 3.18
N GLN A 245 -1.70 19.49 4.49
CA GLN A 245 -0.40 19.90 5.03
C GLN A 245 0.73 18.95 4.63
N CYS A 246 0.45 17.64 4.54
CA CYS A 246 1.44 16.64 4.10
C CYS A 246 1.83 16.79 2.63
N ASP A 247 0.92 17.28 1.77
CA ASP A 247 1.19 17.62 0.37
C ASP A 247 1.80 16.44 -0.41
N VAL A 248 1.12 15.28 -0.35
CA VAL A 248 1.51 14.04 -1.04
C VAL A 248 0.44 13.67 -2.08
N PRO A 249 0.49 14.21 -3.31
CA PRO A 249 -0.54 13.95 -4.34
C PRO A 249 -0.70 12.48 -4.69
N GLN A 250 0.37 11.68 -4.61
CA GLN A 250 0.32 10.23 -4.87
C GLN A 250 -0.60 9.48 -3.90
N LEU A 251 -0.97 10.08 -2.75
CA LEU A 251 -1.84 9.46 -1.78
C LEU A 251 -3.23 9.13 -2.37
N ASP A 252 -3.73 9.87 -3.37
CA ASP A 252 -5.00 9.53 -4.05
C ASP A 252 -4.93 8.14 -4.70
N ALA A 253 -3.86 7.86 -5.46
CA ALA A 253 -3.65 6.56 -6.09
C ALA A 253 -3.46 5.44 -5.04
N GLU A 254 -2.79 5.73 -3.92
CA GLU A 254 -2.60 4.79 -2.81
C GLU A 254 -3.91 4.43 -2.11
N ILE A 255 -4.80 5.42 -1.92
CA ILE A 255 -6.13 5.21 -1.36
C ILE A 255 -6.97 4.38 -2.33
N GLN A 256 -7.00 4.71 -3.62
CA GLN A 256 -7.71 3.91 -4.63
C GLN A 256 -7.19 2.47 -4.69
N TYR A 257 -5.86 2.29 -4.64
CA TYR A 257 -5.23 0.97 -4.56
C TYR A 257 -5.77 0.15 -3.38
N MET A 258 -5.82 0.74 -2.19
CA MET A 258 -6.38 0.06 -1.01
C MET A 258 -7.87 -0.21 -1.15
N MET A 259 -8.65 0.77 -1.62
CA MET A 259 -10.10 0.68 -1.78
C MET A 259 -10.53 -0.44 -2.72
N GLU A 260 -9.77 -0.66 -3.81
CA GLU A 260 -10.12 -1.63 -4.85
C GLU A 260 -9.42 -2.99 -4.67
N LEU A 261 -8.23 -3.07 -4.07
CA LEU A 261 -7.47 -4.34 -3.98
C LEU A 261 -7.56 -5.05 -2.63
N LEU A 262 -7.98 -4.38 -1.55
CA LEU A 262 -8.13 -5.03 -0.24
C LEU A 262 -9.13 -6.20 -0.33
N ASP A 263 -9.00 -7.20 0.53
CA ASP A 263 -10.07 -8.21 0.64
C ASP A 263 -11.34 -7.53 1.21
N PRO A 264 -12.53 -7.68 0.58
CA PRO A 264 -13.76 -7.07 1.07
C PRO A 264 -14.11 -7.42 2.52
N THR A 265 -13.73 -8.60 3.01
CA THR A 265 -13.97 -9.02 4.40
C THR A 265 -13.23 -8.13 5.40
N LEU A 266 -12.10 -7.54 5.01
CA LEU A 266 -11.30 -6.62 5.83
C LEU A 266 -11.83 -5.17 5.82
N LEU A 267 -12.89 -4.89 5.05
CA LEU A 267 -13.58 -3.59 5.07
C LEU A 267 -14.55 -3.47 6.26
N GLN A 268 -14.87 -4.58 6.93
CA GLN A 268 -15.67 -4.57 8.15
C GLN A 268 -14.75 -4.36 9.36
N GLY A 269 -14.78 -3.16 9.94
CA GLY A 269 -14.04 -2.82 11.15
C GLY A 269 -13.24 -1.52 11.07
N GLU A 270 -12.32 -1.34 12.01
CA GLU A 270 -11.51 -0.11 12.18
C GLU A 270 -10.77 0.25 10.88
N GLY A 271 -10.16 -0.73 10.21
CA GLY A 271 -9.42 -0.54 8.95
C GLY A 271 -10.27 0.05 7.84
N GLY A 272 -11.46 -0.51 7.62
CA GLY A 272 -12.39 -0.05 6.59
C GLY A 272 -12.96 1.34 6.89
N TYR A 273 -13.24 1.64 8.16
CA TYR A 273 -13.67 2.97 8.60
C TYR A 273 -12.63 4.03 8.24
N TYR A 274 -11.36 3.85 8.63
CA TYR A 274 -10.33 4.85 8.37
C TYR A 274 -9.93 4.96 6.91
N LEU A 275 -9.97 3.84 6.17
CA LEU A 275 -9.77 3.87 4.72
C LEU A 275 -10.88 4.70 4.05
N THR A 276 -12.11 4.55 4.48
CA THR A 276 -13.26 5.35 4.04
C THR A 276 -13.09 6.82 4.41
N SER A 277 -12.65 7.15 5.63
CA SER A 277 -12.37 8.54 6.03
C SER A 277 -11.25 9.17 5.19
N ALA A 278 -10.18 8.42 4.87
CA ALA A 278 -9.11 8.90 4.02
C ALA A 278 -9.58 9.15 2.57
N TYR A 279 -10.44 8.26 2.05
CA TYR A 279 -11.10 8.48 0.76
C TYR A 279 -11.97 9.75 0.78
N GLY A 280 -12.76 9.95 1.83
CA GLY A 280 -13.56 11.17 2.03
C GLY A 280 -12.69 12.44 2.08
N ALA A 281 -11.61 12.42 2.86
CA ALA A 281 -10.67 13.54 2.95
C ALA A 281 -10.04 13.87 1.59
N MET A 282 -9.63 12.85 0.82
CA MET A 282 -9.08 13.05 -0.52
C MET A 282 -10.15 13.58 -1.49
N ALA A 283 -11.39 13.11 -1.40
CA ALA A 283 -12.48 13.60 -2.24
C ALA A 283 -12.83 15.07 -1.94
N LEU A 284 -12.75 15.49 -0.68
CA LEU A 284 -12.88 16.91 -0.29
C LEU A 284 -11.77 17.76 -0.91
N ILE A 285 -10.53 17.28 -0.89
CA ILE A 285 -9.40 17.97 -1.53
C ILE A 285 -9.56 18.01 -3.06
N LYS A 286 -9.99 16.92 -3.69
CA LYS A 286 -10.20 16.89 -5.15
C LYS A 286 -11.28 17.86 -5.64
N ASN A 287 -12.23 18.23 -4.78
CA ASN A 287 -13.30 19.19 -5.07
C ASN A 287 -13.15 20.50 -4.28
N PHE A 288 -11.92 20.83 -3.86
CA PHE A 288 -11.67 22.00 -3.03
C PHE A 288 -11.91 23.29 -3.83
N GLN A 289 -12.97 24.03 -3.48
CA GLN A 289 -13.27 25.36 -4.04
C GLN A 289 -13.11 26.42 -2.93
N GLU A 290 -12.64 27.62 -3.31
CA GLU A 290 -12.27 28.71 -2.39
C GLU A 290 -13.36 29.11 -1.37
N GLU A 291 -14.64 28.87 -1.68
CA GLU A 291 -15.78 29.37 -0.87
C GLU A 291 -16.67 28.31 -0.20
N GLN A 292 -16.46 27.00 -0.38
CA GLN A 292 -17.50 26.00 0.00
C GLN A 292 -17.00 24.70 0.64
N ALA A 293 -15.78 24.64 1.15
CA ALA A 293 -15.20 23.40 1.74
C ALA A 293 -16.04 22.79 2.90
N ALA A 294 -16.82 23.59 3.65
CA ALA A 294 -17.64 23.09 4.76
C ALA A 294 -19.06 22.64 4.36
N ARG A 295 -19.60 23.08 3.22
CA ARG A 295 -20.95 22.68 2.74
C ARG A 295 -20.92 21.47 1.79
N VAL A 296 -19.73 21.10 1.32
CA VAL A 296 -19.46 20.03 0.37
C VAL A 296 -18.97 18.77 1.10
N LEU A 297 -19.69 18.32 2.13
CA LEU A 297 -19.94 16.87 2.22
C LEU A 297 -20.99 16.55 1.16
N SER A 298 -20.63 16.76 -0.11
CA SER A 298 -21.58 16.77 -1.23
C SER A 298 -22.29 15.43 -1.29
N SER A 299 -23.53 15.48 -1.76
CA SER A 299 -24.24 14.29 -2.23
C SER A 299 -23.32 13.42 -3.09
N GLU A 300 -22.40 13.99 -3.86
CA GLU A 300 -21.43 13.28 -4.69
C GLU A 300 -20.35 12.51 -3.90
N VAL A 301 -19.74 13.06 -2.86
CA VAL A 301 -18.81 12.30 -1.98
C VAL A 301 -19.55 11.17 -1.28
N ARG A 302 -20.77 11.44 -0.80
CA ARG A 302 -21.62 10.41 -0.17
C ARG A 302 -22.04 9.34 -1.18
N ASN A 303 -22.38 9.74 -2.41
CA ASN A 303 -22.80 8.85 -3.48
C ASN A 303 -21.66 7.99 -3.98
N THR A 304 -20.48 8.56 -4.22
CA THR A 304 -19.27 7.81 -4.64
C THR A 304 -18.89 6.79 -3.59
N LEU A 305 -18.95 7.15 -2.31
CA LEU A 305 -18.72 6.24 -1.20
C LEU A 305 -19.81 5.15 -1.09
N HIS A 306 -21.09 5.50 -1.20
CA HIS A 306 -22.18 4.52 -1.20
C HIS A 306 -22.10 3.56 -2.38
N GLN A 307 -21.76 4.07 -3.58
CA GLN A 307 -21.57 3.25 -4.77
C GLN A 307 -20.38 2.30 -4.57
N TRP A 308 -19.26 2.78 -4.02
CA TRP A 308 -18.14 1.92 -3.66
C TRP A 308 -18.55 0.84 -2.67
N HIS A 309 -19.22 1.21 -1.57
CA HIS A 309 -19.63 0.26 -0.55
C HIS A 309 -20.55 -0.82 -1.14
N ARG A 310 -21.58 -0.41 -1.91
CA ARG A 310 -22.50 -1.32 -2.60
C ARG A 310 -21.75 -2.29 -3.53
N ARG A 311 -20.81 -1.79 -4.34
CA ARG A 311 -20.03 -2.64 -5.26
C ARG A 311 -19.19 -3.69 -4.54
N ARG A 312 -18.75 -3.40 -3.32
CA ARG A 312 -17.77 -4.20 -2.57
C ARG A 312 -18.41 -5.14 -1.55
N THR A 313 -19.61 -4.84 -1.06
CA THR A 313 -20.31 -5.66 -0.06
C THR A 313 -21.45 -6.49 -0.65
N THR A 314 -21.87 -6.22 -1.89
CA THR A 314 -22.88 -7.06 -2.56
C THR A 314 -22.18 -8.26 -3.21
N PRO A 315 -22.60 -9.51 -2.94
CA PRO A 315 -22.06 -10.68 -3.62
C PRO A 315 -22.38 -10.59 -5.12
N ARG A 316 -21.37 -10.41 -5.97
CA ARG A 316 -21.51 -10.72 -7.40
C ARG A 316 -21.33 -12.22 -7.55
N SER A 317 -22.28 -12.89 -8.21
CA SER A 317 -22.06 -14.23 -8.76
C SER A 317 -20.81 -14.18 -9.63
N ALA A 318 -19.75 -14.87 -9.19
CA ALA A 318 -18.47 -14.84 -9.87
C ALA A 318 -18.60 -15.53 -11.24
N PRO A 319 -18.26 -14.87 -12.36
CA PRO A 319 -18.10 -15.57 -13.64
C PRO A 319 -16.99 -16.62 -13.56
N SER A 320 -17.18 -17.70 -14.32
CA SER A 320 -16.32 -18.89 -14.35
C SER A 320 -14.94 -18.54 -14.90
N VAL A 321 -13.92 -19.32 -14.56
CA VAL A 321 -12.57 -19.21 -15.15
C VAL A 321 -12.62 -19.42 -16.68
N ASP A 322 -13.64 -20.11 -17.19
CA ASP A 322 -13.87 -20.33 -18.63
C ASP A 322 -14.20 -19.03 -19.40
N ASP A 323 -14.70 -17.98 -18.72
CA ASP A 323 -15.11 -16.74 -19.40
C ASP A 323 -13.91 -15.93 -19.95
N PHE A 324 -12.69 -16.24 -19.52
CA PHE A 324 -11.46 -15.66 -20.08
C PHE A 324 -10.96 -16.39 -21.33
N GLN A 325 -11.49 -17.57 -21.67
CA GLN A 325 -11.06 -18.32 -22.84
C GLN A 325 -11.71 -17.83 -24.15
N VAL A 326 -12.80 -17.06 -24.08
CA VAL A 326 -13.57 -16.66 -25.28
C VAL A 326 -12.96 -15.47 -26.03
N SER A 327 -11.97 -14.77 -25.46
CA SER A 327 -11.36 -13.58 -26.09
C SER A 327 -10.06 -13.85 -26.87
N HIS A 328 -9.61 -15.11 -26.97
CA HIS A 328 -8.42 -15.49 -27.75
C HIS A 328 -8.72 -16.18 -29.09
N LEU A 329 -9.97 -16.22 -29.53
CA LEU A 329 -10.37 -16.72 -30.85
C LEU A 329 -11.34 -15.74 -31.52
N SER A 330 -10.83 -14.60 -31.98
CA SER A 330 -11.49 -13.74 -32.99
C SER A 330 -10.45 -12.91 -33.71
#